data_AF-A0A2V5QPP8-F1
#
_entry.id   AF-A0A2V5QPP8-F1
#
_cell.length_a   1.000
_cell.length_b   1.000
_cell.length_c   1.000
_cell.angle_alpha   90.00
_cell.angle_beta   90.00
_cell.angle_gamma   90.00
#
_symmetry.space_group_name_H-M   'P 1'
#
loop_
_entity.id
_entity.type
_entity.pdbx_description
1 polymer ?
#
loop_
_entity_poly.entity_id
_entity_poly.type
_entity_poly.pdbx_seq_one_letter_code
_entity_poly.pdbx_strand_id
1 'polypeptide(L)'
;MNKGRMTSHVRIQFVALLMLLGMGALGLRLWWIQVAHGAEWTSQLRGSSQATVRIPSVRGEIKDRNGVTFVQNRASYEVDFYLPEMVKGYRERFGSPPLTEYRAIINGMPKDQKEPDIIKIVNNGIVPRLNDLDLARDYNAAKLERHFRNDTEVPSNRCALMFMAR
;
A
#
# COMPACT_ATOMS: atom_id res chain seq x y z
N MET A 1 52.85 22.20 46.95
CA MET A 1 51.69 21.42 47.44
C MET A 1 50.54 21.56 46.44
N ASN A 2 50.50 20.73 45.39
CA ASN A 2 49.52 20.85 44.29
C ASN A 2 48.62 19.61 44.25
N LYS A 3 47.81 19.45 45.30
CA LYS A 3 46.94 18.28 45.51
C LYS A 3 45.49 18.73 45.35
N GLY A 4 45.05 18.97 44.11
CA GLY A 4 43.69 19.48 43.91
C GLY A 4 43.15 19.55 42.48
N ARG A 5 43.95 19.32 41.43
CA ARG A 5 43.45 19.37 40.03
C ARG A 5 43.10 18.00 39.44
N MET A 6 43.82 16.93 39.79
CA MET A 6 43.61 15.59 39.21
C MET A 6 42.22 15.01 39.50
N THR A 7 41.71 15.16 40.73
CA THR A 7 40.43 14.56 41.12
C THR A 7 39.25 15.14 40.32
N SER A 8 39.30 16.42 39.95
CA SER A 8 38.24 17.08 39.16
C SER A 8 38.23 16.60 37.70
N HIS A 9 39.40 16.48 37.08
CA HIS A 9 39.51 15.96 35.72
C HIS A 9 39.03 14.50 35.63
N VAL A 10 39.37 13.66 36.63
CA VAL A 10 38.91 12.26 36.70
C VAL A 10 37.39 12.16 36.85
N ARG A 11 36.77 13.02 37.67
CA ARG A 11 35.31 13.07 37.82
C ARG A 11 34.61 13.46 36.51
N ILE A 12 35.13 14.46 35.81
CA ILE A 12 34.58 14.90 34.52
C ILE A 12 34.75 13.81 33.46
N GLN A 13 35.91 13.15 33.40
CA GLN A 13 36.14 12.03 32.49
C GLN A 13 35.20 10.85 32.78
N PHE A 14 34.92 10.56 34.04
CA PHE A 14 33.98 9.51 34.42
C PHE A 14 32.55 9.82 33.95
N VAL A 15 32.06 11.05 34.17
CA VAL A 15 30.73 11.47 33.69
C VAL A 15 30.66 11.48 32.16
N ALA A 16 31.70 11.96 31.49
CA ALA A 16 31.77 11.95 30.03
C ALA A 16 31.74 10.52 29.45
N LEU A 17 32.44 9.58 30.09
CA LEU A 17 32.42 8.17 29.70
C LEU A 17 31.03 7.55 29.90
N LEU A 18 30.36 7.86 31.01
CA LEU A 18 28.99 7.41 31.27
C LEU A 18 28.00 7.94 30.22
N MET A 19 28.12 9.22 29.86
CA MET A 19 27.27 9.83 28.84
C MET A 19 27.53 9.25 27.45
N LEU A 20 28.80 8.99 27.11
CA LEU A 20 29.19 8.38 25.84
C LEU A 20 28.66 6.94 25.73
N LEU A 21 28.73 6.17 26.82
CA LEU A 21 28.12 4.83 26.88
C LEU A 21 26.60 4.88 26.70
N GLY A 22 25.91 5.82 27.35
CA GLY A 22 24.47 5.99 27.17
C GLY A 22 24.09 6.32 25.72
N MET A 23 24.85 7.23 25.10
CA MET A 23 24.61 7.63 23.71
C MET A 23 24.95 6.50 22.71
N GLY A 24 26.02 5.74 22.98
CA GLY A 24 26.38 4.55 22.20
C GLY A 24 25.34 3.44 22.29
N ALA A 25 24.78 3.20 23.49
CA ALA A 25 23.73 2.19 23.69
C ALA A 25 22.45 2.54 22.92
N LEU A 26 22.05 3.82 22.93
CA LEU A 26 20.91 4.30 22.13
C LEU A 26 21.20 4.16 20.62
N GLY A 27 22.40 4.53 20.17
CA GLY A 27 22.81 4.37 18.77
C GLY A 27 22.76 2.91 18.31
N LEU A 28 23.29 1.98 19.10
CA LEU A 28 23.23 0.55 18.81
C LEU A 28 21.80 0.01 18.81
N ARG A 29 20.96 0.46 19.76
CA ARG A 29 19.54 0.07 19.82
C ARG A 29 18.78 0.55 18.59
N LEU A 30 19.03 1.77 18.15
CA LEU A 30 18.46 2.32 16.92
C LEU A 30 18.95 1.58 15.69
N TRP A 31 20.25 1.32 15.59
CA TRP A 31 20.84 0.55 14.50
C TRP A 31 20.24 -0.85 14.41
N TRP A 32 20.02 -1.53 15.54
CA TRP A 32 19.36 -2.83 15.58
C TRP A 32 17.93 -2.79 15.03
N ILE A 33 17.16 -1.75 15.38
CA ILE A 33 15.78 -1.58 14.91
C ILE A 33 15.77 -1.23 13.40
N GLN A 34 16.64 -0.32 12.97
CA GLN A 34 16.64 0.20 11.60
C GLN A 34 17.29 -0.76 10.60
N VAL A 35 18.41 -1.39 10.94
CA VAL A 35 19.21 -2.19 10.01
C VAL A 35 18.89 -3.69 10.13
N ALA A 36 18.76 -4.22 11.34
CA ALA A 36 18.48 -5.66 11.51
C ALA A 36 16.99 -6.00 11.33
N HIS A 37 16.07 -5.08 11.70
CA HIS A 37 14.62 -5.32 11.60
C HIS A 37 13.89 -4.41 10.59
N GLY A 38 14.54 -3.40 9.99
CA GLY A 38 13.87 -2.47 9.07
C GLY A 38 13.27 -3.14 7.82
N ALA A 39 13.84 -4.26 7.38
CA ALA A 39 13.31 -5.06 6.30
C ALA A 39 11.96 -5.74 6.66
N GLU A 40 11.74 -6.09 7.93
CA GLU A 40 10.49 -6.70 8.37
C GLU A 40 9.38 -5.66 8.56
N TRP A 41 9.69 -4.45 9.06
CA TRP A 41 8.68 -3.38 9.21
C TRP A 41 8.19 -2.82 7.87
N THR A 42 9.07 -2.73 6.86
CA THR A 42 8.64 -2.35 5.50
C THR A 42 7.73 -3.39 4.85
N SER A 43 7.83 -4.66 5.25
CA SER A 43 6.90 -5.71 4.80
C SER A 43 5.54 -5.65 5.52
N GLN A 44 5.51 -5.30 6.81
CA GLN A 44 4.28 -5.22 7.60
C GLN A 44 3.46 -3.94 7.34
N LEU A 45 4.11 -2.79 7.08
CA LEU A 45 3.39 -1.58 6.65
C LEU A 45 2.73 -1.74 5.27
N ARG A 46 3.29 -2.58 4.39
CA ARG A 46 2.70 -2.86 3.07
C ARG A 46 1.46 -3.75 3.13
N GLY A 47 1.33 -4.60 4.15
CA GLY A 47 0.22 -5.55 4.28
C GLY A 47 -0.97 -5.06 5.12
N SER A 48 -0.78 -4.07 5.99
CA SER A 48 -1.74 -3.72 7.06
C SER A 48 -2.33 -2.31 6.97
N SER A 49 -2.48 -1.73 5.78
CA SER A 49 -3.41 -0.60 5.59
C SER A 49 -4.87 -1.07 5.48
N GLN A 50 -5.26 -2.05 6.31
CA GLN A 50 -6.67 -2.32 6.58
C GLN A 50 -7.12 -1.35 7.67
N ALA A 51 -7.30 -0.08 7.29
CA ALA A 51 -7.99 0.87 8.15
C ALA A 51 -9.43 0.35 8.29
N THR A 52 -9.81 -0.09 9.49
CA THR A 52 -11.20 -0.43 9.79
C THR A 52 -11.99 0.88 9.81
N VAL A 53 -12.46 1.31 8.63
CA VAL A 53 -13.28 2.49 8.50
C VAL A 53 -14.64 2.16 9.12
N ARG A 54 -15.01 2.90 10.17
CA ARG A 54 -16.32 2.79 10.79
C ARG A 54 -17.38 3.07 9.73
N ILE A 55 -18.14 2.05 9.34
CA ILE A 55 -19.31 2.22 8.47
C ILE A 55 -20.26 3.19 9.19
N PRO A 56 -20.56 4.38 8.65
CA PRO A 56 -21.40 5.35 9.32
C PRO A 56 -22.79 4.75 9.54
N SER A 57 -23.37 5.00 10.71
CA SER A 57 -24.74 4.57 11.01
C SER A 57 -25.71 5.20 10.02
N VAL A 58 -26.54 4.37 9.39
CA VAL A 58 -27.51 4.80 8.38
C VAL A 58 -28.56 5.72 9.04
N ARG A 59 -28.74 6.94 8.52
CA ARG A 59 -29.82 7.85 8.96
C ARG A 59 -31.18 7.27 8.58
N GLY A 60 -32.17 7.37 9.47
CA GLY A 60 -33.52 6.86 9.24
C GLY A 60 -34.16 7.43 7.96
N GLU A 61 -34.89 6.59 7.24
CA GLU A 61 -35.64 6.98 6.04
C GLU A 61 -36.80 7.92 6.41
N ILE A 62 -36.95 9.03 5.70
CA ILE A 62 -38.10 9.92 5.86
C ILE A 62 -39.20 9.43 4.92
N LYS A 63 -40.29 8.93 5.51
CA LYS A 63 -41.50 8.48 4.81
C LYS A 63 -42.60 9.52 4.98
N ASP A 64 -43.35 9.78 3.92
CA ASP A 64 -44.60 10.55 4.01
C ASP A 64 -45.70 9.72 4.70
N ARG A 65 -46.82 10.36 5.07
CA ARG A 65 -48.00 9.72 5.68
C ARG A 65 -48.56 8.54 4.88
N ASN A 66 -48.28 8.51 3.58
CA ASN A 66 -48.67 7.45 2.64
C ASN A 66 -47.63 6.32 2.53
N GLY A 67 -46.58 6.33 3.36
CA GLY A 67 -45.52 5.32 3.35
C GLY A 67 -44.48 5.48 2.23
N VAL A 68 -44.60 6.53 1.40
CA VAL A 68 -43.69 6.80 0.28
C VAL A 68 -42.39 7.42 0.80
N THR A 69 -41.26 6.76 0.57
CA THR A 69 -39.90 7.23 0.89
C THR A 69 -39.43 8.27 -0.12
N PHE A 70 -39.13 9.50 0.32
CA PHE A 70 -38.60 10.56 -0.55
C PHE A 70 -37.07 10.64 -0.56
N VAL A 71 -36.41 10.33 0.57
CA VAL A 71 -34.96 10.36 0.67
C VAL A 71 -34.49 9.10 1.41
N GLN A 72 -33.70 8.30 0.72
CA GLN A 72 -32.99 7.14 1.28
C GLN A 72 -31.48 7.42 1.31
N ASN A 73 -30.83 7.00 2.39
CA ASN A 73 -29.38 6.95 2.45
C ASN A 73 -28.90 5.65 1.78
N ARG A 74 -28.28 5.75 0.60
CA ARG A 74 -27.67 4.61 -0.10
C ARG A 74 -26.19 4.54 0.25
N ALA A 75 -25.81 3.56 1.06
CA ALA A 75 -24.39 3.27 1.31
C ALA A 75 -23.73 2.88 -0.01
N SER A 76 -22.71 3.63 -0.42
CA SER A 76 -21.89 3.33 -1.59
C SER A 76 -20.51 2.92 -1.10
N TYR A 77 -20.11 1.70 -1.43
CA TYR A 77 -18.75 1.21 -1.17
C TYR A 77 -17.97 1.25 -2.48
N GLU A 78 -16.75 1.77 -2.42
CA GLU A 78 -15.78 1.81 -3.52
C GLU A 78 -14.55 0.99 -3.09
N VAL A 79 -14.03 0.17 -4.00
CA VAL A 79 -12.85 -0.67 -3.76
C VAL A 79 -11.76 -0.25 -4.73
N ASP A 80 -10.81 0.51 -4.22
CA ASP A 80 -9.68 1.01 -4.99
C ASP A 80 -8.56 -0.03 -5.09
N PHE A 81 -8.10 -0.29 -6.32
CA PHE A 81 -7.03 -1.25 -6.60
C PHE A 81 -5.75 -0.54 -7.04
N TYR A 82 -4.65 -0.84 -6.35
CA TYR A 82 -3.31 -0.43 -6.75
C TYR A 82 -2.65 -1.53 -7.59
N LEU A 83 -2.58 -1.32 -8.91
CA LEU A 83 -2.01 -2.27 -9.86
C LEU A 83 -0.59 -2.76 -9.50
N PRO A 84 0.38 -1.92 -9.07
CA PRO A 84 1.71 -2.41 -8.73
C PRO A 84 1.71 -3.37 -7.53
N GLU A 85 0.87 -3.12 -6.52
CA GLU A 85 0.72 -4.04 -5.38
C GLU A 85 0.05 -5.36 -5.80
N MET A 86 -0.86 -5.34 -6.77
CA MET A 86 -1.42 -6.58 -7.33
C MET A 86 -0.36 -7.42 -8.04
N VAL A 87 0.50 -6.80 -8.84
CA VAL A 87 1.61 -7.51 -9.51
C VAL A 87 2.58 -8.09 -8.48
N LYS A 88 2.86 -7.34 -7.40
CA LYS A 88 3.71 -7.81 -6.30
C LYS A 88 3.09 -9.00 -5.57
N GLY A 89 1.82 -8.91 -5.19
CA GLY A 89 1.09 -9.99 -4.52
C GLY A 89 0.91 -11.24 -5.41
N TYR A 90 0.72 -11.04 -6.72
CA TYR A 90 0.74 -12.16 -7.68
C TYR A 90 2.11 -12.83 -7.69
N ARG A 91 3.20 -12.04 -7.68
CA ARG A 91 4.56 -12.58 -7.71
C ARG A 91 4.88 -13.44 -6.48
N GLU A 92 4.43 -12.99 -5.31
CA GLU A 92 4.62 -13.70 -4.05
C GLU A 92 3.84 -15.02 -4.00
N ARG A 93 2.65 -15.08 -4.60
CA ARG A 93 1.77 -16.26 -4.53
C ARG A 93 1.99 -17.28 -5.64
N PHE A 94 2.24 -16.79 -6.86
CA PHE A 94 2.26 -17.61 -8.08
C PHE A 94 3.61 -17.60 -8.81
N GLY A 95 4.60 -16.84 -8.32
CA GLY A 95 5.93 -16.75 -8.93
C GLY A 95 6.02 -15.70 -10.04
N SER A 96 6.76 -15.96 -11.12
CA SER A 96 6.97 -14.94 -12.16
C SER A 96 5.64 -14.56 -12.85
N PRO A 97 5.28 -13.25 -12.91
CA PRO A 97 4.08 -12.83 -13.61
C PRO A 97 4.22 -13.11 -15.12
N PRO A 98 3.11 -13.43 -15.82
CA PRO A 98 3.12 -13.56 -17.27
C PRO A 98 3.61 -12.25 -17.88
N LEU A 99 4.50 -12.34 -18.86
CA LEU A 99 5.04 -11.18 -19.57
C LEU A 99 4.35 -11.05 -20.93
N THR A 100 4.08 -9.81 -21.33
CA THR A 100 3.66 -9.43 -22.68
C THR A 100 4.77 -8.63 -23.32
N GLU A 101 5.04 -8.91 -24.58
CA GLU A 101 5.97 -8.15 -25.41
C GLU A 101 5.23 -6.98 -26.06
N TYR A 102 5.72 -5.77 -25.82
CA TYR A 102 5.20 -4.57 -26.45
C TYR A 102 6.32 -3.79 -27.11
N ARG A 103 6.03 -3.26 -28.31
CA ARG A 103 6.96 -2.47 -29.10
C ARG A 103 6.83 -1.00 -28.73
N ALA A 104 7.76 -0.50 -27.93
CA ALA A 104 7.81 0.90 -27.53
C ALA A 104 8.81 1.67 -28.39
N ILE A 105 8.49 2.92 -28.72
CA ILE A 105 9.45 3.83 -29.37
C ILE A 105 10.23 4.53 -28.26
N ILE A 106 11.50 4.18 -28.07
CA ILE A 106 12.39 4.82 -27.09
C ILE A 106 13.51 5.50 -27.88
N ASN A 107 13.69 6.81 -27.68
CA ASN A 107 14.68 7.61 -28.42
C ASN A 107 14.56 7.49 -29.95
N GLY A 108 13.33 7.33 -30.47
CA GLY A 108 13.07 7.20 -31.91
C GLY A 108 13.33 5.82 -32.51
N MET A 109 13.74 4.81 -31.72
CA MET A 109 13.92 3.43 -32.18
C MET A 109 12.83 2.51 -31.60
N PRO A 110 12.21 1.64 -32.42
CA PRO A 110 11.28 0.64 -31.92
C PRO A 110 12.05 -0.44 -31.18
N LYS A 111 11.81 -0.56 -29.87
CA LYS A 111 12.40 -1.59 -29.00
C LYS A 111 11.30 -2.46 -28.43
N ASP A 112 11.47 -3.77 -28.54
CA ASP A 112 10.59 -4.74 -27.92
C ASP A 112 10.94 -4.83 -26.44
N GLN A 113 9.96 -4.48 -25.59
CA GLN A 113 10.08 -4.45 -24.14
C GLN A 113 9.15 -5.53 -23.57
N LYS A 114 9.63 -6.22 -22.52
CA LYS A 114 8.86 -7.23 -21.79
C LYS A 114 8.27 -6.60 -20.54
N GLU A 115 6.95 -6.46 -20.51
CA GLU A 115 6.22 -5.92 -19.36
C GLU A 115 5.29 -6.98 -18.74
N PRO A 116 4.99 -6.91 -17.43
CA PRO A 116 3.98 -7.78 -16.82
C PRO A 116 2.62 -7.60 -17.48
N ASP A 117 2.00 -8.70 -17.91
CA ASP A 117 0.66 -8.74 -18.48
C ASP A 117 -0.37 -8.55 -17.37
N ILE A 118 -0.73 -7.29 -17.14
CA ILE A 118 -1.68 -6.88 -16.10
C ILE A 118 -3.05 -7.52 -16.32
N ILE A 119 -3.46 -7.73 -17.57
CA ILE A 119 -4.77 -8.29 -17.91
C ILE A 119 -4.85 -9.74 -17.44
N LYS A 120 -3.82 -10.55 -17.72
CA LYS A 120 -3.75 -11.93 -17.22
C LYS A 120 -3.69 -11.99 -15.69
N ILE A 121 -2.95 -11.07 -15.06
CA ILE A 121 -2.86 -11.00 -13.60
C ILE A 121 -4.23 -10.70 -12.97
N VAL A 122 -4.97 -9.73 -13.54
CA VAL A 122 -6.31 -9.36 -13.07
C VAL A 122 -7.31 -10.50 -13.29
N ASN A 123 -7.31 -11.11 -14.48
CA ASN A 123 -8.22 -12.21 -14.82
C ASN A 123 -8.01 -13.46 -13.97
N ASN A 124 -6.75 -13.82 -13.68
CA ASN A 124 -6.46 -15.02 -12.88
C ASN A 124 -6.54 -14.74 -11.37
N GLY A 125 -6.25 -13.51 -10.94
CA GLY A 125 -6.12 -13.18 -9.53
C GLY A 125 -7.40 -12.63 -8.89
N ILE A 126 -8.02 -11.62 -9.52
CA ILE A 126 -9.03 -10.77 -8.87
C ILE A 126 -10.43 -10.99 -9.45
N VAL A 127 -10.55 -11.16 -10.77
CA VAL A 127 -11.85 -11.40 -11.42
C VAL A 127 -12.64 -12.55 -10.79
N PRO A 128 -12.05 -13.71 -10.43
CA PRO A 128 -12.80 -14.80 -9.81
C PRO A 128 -13.41 -14.38 -8.47
N ARG A 129 -12.63 -13.67 -7.64
CA ARG A 129 -13.09 -13.18 -6.33
C ARG A 129 -14.14 -12.08 -6.47
N LEU A 130 -14.00 -11.20 -7.45
CA LEU A 130 -15.00 -10.18 -7.75
C LEU A 130 -16.30 -10.83 -8.27
N ASN A 131 -16.20 -11.90 -9.03
CA ASN A 131 -17.36 -12.63 -9.54
C ASN A 131 -18.13 -13.33 -8.41
N ASP A 132 -17.41 -13.93 -7.45
CA ASP A 132 -18.00 -14.52 -6.24
C ASP A 132 -18.76 -13.49 -5.39
N LEU A 133 -18.32 -12.23 -5.45
CA LEU A 133 -18.93 -11.11 -4.72
C LEU A 133 -20.03 -10.39 -5.54
N ASP A 134 -20.28 -10.78 -6.80
CA ASP A 134 -21.14 -10.08 -7.78
C ASP A 134 -20.69 -8.63 -8.08
N LEU A 135 -19.38 -8.39 -8.03
CA LEU A 135 -18.72 -7.11 -8.33
C LEU A 135 -18.05 -7.06 -9.69
N ALA A 136 -18.02 -8.19 -10.41
CA ALA A 136 -17.33 -8.26 -11.68
C ALA A 136 -17.97 -7.29 -12.68
N ARG A 137 -17.19 -6.32 -13.14
CA ARG A 137 -17.58 -5.36 -14.17
C ARG A 137 -16.65 -5.45 -15.37
N ASP A 138 -17.20 -5.16 -16.53
CA ASP A 138 -16.43 -5.05 -17.76
C ASP A 138 -15.39 -3.94 -17.62
N TYR A 139 -14.13 -4.28 -17.81
CA TYR A 139 -13.03 -3.34 -17.80
C TYR A 139 -12.39 -3.23 -19.19
N ASN A 140 -11.85 -2.06 -19.51
CA ASN A 140 -11.14 -1.85 -20.77
C ASN A 140 -9.65 -2.20 -20.62
N ALA A 141 -9.25 -3.31 -21.22
CA ALA A 141 -7.88 -3.83 -21.21
C ALA A 141 -6.82 -2.78 -21.63
N ALA A 142 -7.00 -2.13 -22.79
CA ALA A 142 -6.05 -1.15 -23.33
C ALA A 142 -5.94 0.11 -22.47
N LYS A 143 -6.97 0.42 -21.68
CA LYS A 143 -6.94 1.53 -20.73
C LYS A 143 -6.21 1.14 -19.45
N LEU A 144 -6.43 -0.07 -18.96
CA LEU A 144 -5.78 -0.60 -17.78
C LEU A 144 -4.26 -0.70 -17.97
N GLU A 145 -3.81 -1.16 -19.15
CA GLU A 145 -2.40 -1.18 -19.50
C GLU A 145 -1.77 0.22 -19.60
N ARG A 146 -2.51 1.21 -20.13
CA ARG A 146 -2.02 2.61 -20.18
C ARG A 146 -1.92 3.22 -18.79
N HIS A 147 -2.90 2.95 -17.94
CA HIS A 147 -2.88 3.39 -16.55
C HIS A 147 -1.71 2.77 -15.78
N PHE A 148 -1.43 1.48 -15.98
CA PHE A 148 -0.27 0.85 -15.35
C PHE A 148 1.05 1.53 -15.74
N ARG A 149 1.17 1.98 -16.99
CA ARG A 149 2.37 2.61 -17.53
C ARG A 149 2.56 4.05 -17.08
N ASN A 150 1.48 4.82 -17.05
CA ASN A 150 1.54 6.26 -16.80
C ASN A 150 1.30 6.63 -15.35
N ASP A 151 0.46 5.85 -14.65
CA ASP A 151 -0.18 6.27 -13.41
C ASP A 151 -0.09 5.14 -12.36
N THR A 152 1.12 4.91 -11.83
CA THR A 152 1.38 3.84 -10.84
C THR A 152 1.03 4.23 -9.41
N GLU A 153 0.98 5.53 -9.11
CA GLU A 153 0.72 6.07 -7.76
C GLU A 153 -0.77 6.26 -7.46
N VAL A 154 -1.61 6.29 -8.50
CA VAL A 154 -3.06 6.46 -8.33
C VAL A 154 -3.75 5.11 -8.40
N PRO A 155 -4.79 4.89 -7.58
CA PRO A 155 -5.63 3.71 -7.70
C PRO A 155 -6.43 3.75 -9.00
N SER A 156 -6.72 2.57 -9.55
CA SER A 156 -7.59 2.47 -10.71
C SER A 156 -9.06 2.41 -10.27
N ASN A 157 -9.69 3.58 -10.10
CA ASN A 157 -11.09 3.71 -9.67
C ASN A 157 -12.11 3.12 -10.67
N ARG A 158 -11.68 2.68 -11.86
CA ARG A 158 -12.58 2.13 -12.88
C ARG A 158 -12.82 0.62 -12.79
N CYS A 159 -12.09 -0.09 -11.94
CA CYS A 159 -12.52 -1.41 -11.46
C CYS A 159 -13.41 -1.32 -10.22
N ALA A 160 -13.46 -0.15 -9.58
CA ALA A 160 -14.19 0.12 -8.34
C ALA A 160 -15.64 0.55 -8.65
N LEU A 161 -16.40 -0.29 -9.34
CA LEU A 161 -17.78 0.06 -9.64
C LEU A 161 -18.67 -0.21 -8.44
N MET A 162 -18.87 0.86 -7.67
CA MET A 162 -20.05 1.21 -6.89
C MET A 162 -20.94 0.00 -6.54
N PHE A 163 -20.75 -0.54 -5.33
CA PHE A 163 -21.68 -1.48 -4.71
C PHE A 163 -23.06 -0.84 -4.57
N MET A 164 -23.88 -0.88 -5.62
CA MET A 164 -25.32 -0.79 -5.49
C MET A 164 -25.81 -2.19 -5.18
N ALA A 165 -25.86 -2.54 -3.88
CA ALA A 165 -26.62 -3.70 -3.44
C ALA A 165 -28.06 -3.53 -3.97
N ARG A 166 -28.48 -4.47 -4.81
CA ARG A 166 -29.84 -4.55 -5.34
C ARG A 166 -30.83 -4.89 -4.24
#